data_AF-A0A918ZRL9-F1
#
_entry.id   AF-A0A918ZRL9-F1
#
_cell.length_a   1.000
_cell.length_b   1.000
_cell.length_c   1.000
_cell.angle_alpha   90.00
_cell.angle_beta   90.00
_cell.angle_gamma   90.00
#
_symmetry.space_group_name_H-M   'P 1'
#
loop_
_entity.id
_entity.type
_entity.pdbx_description
1 polymer ?
#
loop_
_entity_poly.entity_id
_entity_poly.type
_entity_poly.pdbx_seq_one_letter_code
_entity_poly.pdbx_strand_id
1 'polypeptide(L)'
;MTQWYVLRALARYGEVAAPTAPLLRKLASAAVSPGNRLAAAHALWAATGDTGTALSALRAGVESEDAATRDLTLQLLGSLGPAAAPLGDIVRAADGGARAAITLWKVTVDTDEALPRLLHHWSTDPKFRPAIAACLTEMGTTASPALPLVQAELASPRRHHNDGLATRPRQDITADEELLRDCRRIQATLASSAAP
;
A
#
# COMPACT_ATOMS: atom_id res chain seq x y z
N MET A 1 -13.63 15.63 -9.81
CA MET A 1 -12.30 15.05 -10.09
C MET A 1 -11.14 15.92 -9.61
N THR A 2 -11.15 17.24 -9.82
CA THR A 2 -9.99 18.12 -9.54
C THR A 2 -9.55 18.17 -8.07
N GLN A 3 -10.49 18.17 -7.13
CA GLN A 3 -10.19 18.31 -5.70
C GLN A 3 -9.36 17.14 -5.13
N TRP A 4 -9.61 15.91 -5.61
CA TRP A 4 -8.85 14.72 -5.23
C TRP A 4 -7.35 14.86 -5.51
N TYR A 5 -6.99 15.35 -6.71
CA TYR A 5 -5.59 15.51 -7.10
C TYR A 5 -4.89 16.60 -6.29
N VAL A 6 -5.59 17.69 -5.99
CA VAL A 6 -5.05 18.76 -5.14
C VAL A 6 -4.74 18.24 -3.74
N LEU A 7 -5.65 17.47 -3.13
CA LEU A 7 -5.43 16.89 -1.80
C LEU A 7 -4.24 15.90 -1.79
N ARG A 8 -4.11 15.07 -2.84
CA ARG A 8 -2.93 14.20 -2.98
C ARG A 8 -1.63 14.98 -3.15
N ALA A 9 -1.65 16.09 -3.89
CA ALA A 9 -0.48 16.94 -4.04
C ALA A 9 -0.08 17.57 -2.70
N LEU A 10 -1.05 18.10 -1.94
CA LEU A 10 -0.83 18.63 -0.59
C LEU A 10 -0.23 17.57 0.35
N ALA A 11 -0.73 16.34 0.31
CA ALA A 11 -0.15 15.25 1.09
C ALA A 11 1.32 14.96 0.71
N ARG A 12 1.68 15.06 -0.58
CA ARG A 12 3.06 14.87 -1.04
C ARG A 12 3.99 16.02 -0.66
N TYR A 13 3.47 17.23 -0.49
CA TYR A 13 4.24 18.36 0.03
C TYR A 13 4.54 18.23 1.53
N GLY A 14 3.82 17.35 2.24
CA GLY A 14 4.05 17.08 3.66
C GLY A 14 3.90 18.34 4.49
N GLU A 15 4.83 18.56 5.42
CA GLU A 15 4.84 19.69 6.36
C GLU A 15 4.81 21.07 5.66
N VAL A 16 5.28 21.19 4.42
CA VAL A 16 5.20 22.43 3.64
C VAL A 16 3.75 22.87 3.43
N ALA A 17 2.80 21.93 3.45
CA ALA A 17 1.37 22.20 3.36
C ALA A 17 0.71 22.56 4.70
N ALA A 18 1.45 22.64 5.82
CA ALA A 18 0.91 22.97 7.15
C ALA A 18 0.00 24.21 7.20
N PRO A 19 0.26 25.32 6.45
CA PRO A 19 -0.64 26.48 6.41
C PRO A 19 -2.07 26.16 5.94
N THR A 20 -2.27 25.04 5.23
CA THR A 20 -3.59 24.58 4.75
C THR A 20 -4.36 23.76 5.78
N ALA A 21 -3.79 23.46 6.94
CA ALA A 21 -4.37 22.58 7.95
C ALA A 21 -5.81 22.94 8.38
N PRO A 22 -6.20 24.21 8.59
CA PRO A 22 -7.58 24.56 8.93
C PRO A 22 -8.58 24.16 7.83
N LEU A 23 -8.19 24.34 6.56
CA LEU A 23 -9.02 23.94 5.42
C LEU A 23 -9.10 22.42 5.29
N LEU A 24 -7.97 21.71 5.45
CA LEU A 24 -7.92 20.26 5.39
C LEU A 24 -8.77 19.63 6.51
N ARG A 25 -8.76 20.18 7.72
CA ARG A 25 -9.61 19.73 8.82
C ARG A 25 -11.09 19.92 8.53
N LYS A 26 -11.47 21.06 7.94
CA LYS A 26 -12.85 21.30 7.49
C LYS A 26 -13.28 20.31 6.42
N LEU A 27 -12.41 19.99 5.46
CA LEU A 27 -12.70 19.04 4.39
C LEU A 27 -12.76 17.58 4.87
N ALA A 28 -11.95 17.22 5.87
CA ALA A 28 -11.95 15.90 6.49
C ALA A 28 -13.22 15.63 7.33
N SER A 29 -13.93 16.67 7.77
CA SER A 29 -15.19 16.56 8.53
C SER A 29 -16.44 16.95 7.74
N ALA A 30 -16.29 17.53 6.55
CA ALA A 30 -17.43 17.95 5.72
C ALA A 30 -18.16 16.75 5.09
N ALA A 31 -19.44 16.97 4.77
CA ALA A 31 -20.26 16.07 3.94
C ALA A 31 -19.85 16.15 2.45
N VAL A 32 -18.58 15.86 2.16
CA VAL A 32 -18.03 15.67 0.82
C VAL A 32 -17.99 14.18 0.47
N SER A 33 -17.65 13.86 -0.79
CA SER A 33 -17.48 12.46 -1.19
C SER A 33 -16.49 11.72 -0.27
N PRO A 34 -16.73 10.43 0.03
CA PRO A 34 -15.86 9.65 0.91
C PRO A 34 -14.38 9.72 0.53
N GLY A 35 -14.07 9.62 -0.78
CA GLY A 35 -12.71 9.76 -1.29
C GLY A 35 -12.08 11.12 -0.97
N ASN A 36 -12.79 12.24 -1.18
CA ASN A 36 -12.25 13.57 -0.85
C ASN A 36 -12.03 13.74 0.65
N ARG A 37 -12.92 13.17 1.47
CA ARG A 37 -12.79 13.19 2.94
C ARG A 37 -11.53 12.45 3.38
N LEU A 38 -11.32 11.24 2.86
CA LEU A 38 -10.14 10.41 3.15
C LEU A 38 -8.84 11.08 2.68
N ALA A 39 -8.82 11.66 1.48
CA ALA A 39 -7.63 12.39 1.01
C ALA A 39 -7.35 13.66 1.80
N ALA A 40 -8.38 14.39 2.26
CA ALA A 40 -8.19 15.55 3.12
C ALA A 40 -7.62 15.17 4.48
N ALA A 41 -8.11 14.07 5.06
CA ALA A 41 -7.61 13.52 6.31
C ALA A 41 -6.14 13.06 6.18
N HIS A 42 -5.78 12.38 5.09
CA HIS A 42 -4.40 11.99 4.81
C HIS A 42 -3.49 13.20 4.57
N ALA A 43 -3.94 14.20 3.82
CA ALA A 43 -3.18 15.43 3.60
C ALA A 43 -2.96 16.20 4.91
N LEU A 44 -3.97 16.23 5.79
CA LEU A 44 -3.86 16.85 7.11
C LEU A 44 -2.79 16.14 7.95
N TRP A 45 -2.80 14.81 7.99
CA TRP A 45 -1.78 14.03 8.69
C TRP A 45 -0.38 14.30 8.12
N ALA A 46 -0.21 14.22 6.80
CA ALA A 46 1.10 14.48 6.18
C ALA A 46 1.62 15.90 6.45
N ALA A 47 0.72 16.88 6.58
CA ALA A 47 1.06 18.28 6.81
C ALA A 47 1.31 18.64 8.27
N THR A 48 0.76 17.88 9.23
CA THR A 48 0.73 18.30 10.64
C THR A 48 1.05 17.21 11.66
N GLY A 49 1.09 15.95 11.24
CA GLY A 49 1.17 14.80 12.13
C GLY A 49 -0.13 14.51 12.91
N ASP A 50 -1.26 15.17 12.60
CA ASP A 50 -2.57 14.95 13.25
C ASP A 50 -3.13 13.56 12.90
N THR A 51 -2.72 12.56 13.68
CA THR A 51 -3.16 11.17 13.55
C THR A 51 -4.60 10.98 14.00
N GLY A 52 -5.05 11.69 15.04
CA GLY A 52 -6.41 11.53 15.60
C GLY A 52 -7.51 11.80 14.56
N THR A 53 -7.39 12.91 13.82
CA THR A 53 -8.35 13.24 12.74
C THR A 53 -8.25 12.24 11.60
N ALA A 54 -7.03 11.83 11.23
CA ALA A 54 -6.80 10.89 10.15
C ALA A 54 -7.38 9.49 10.44
N LEU A 55 -7.11 8.94 11.61
CA LEU A 55 -7.60 7.61 12.01
C LEU A 55 -9.13 7.58 12.11
N SER A 56 -9.75 8.66 12.60
CA SER A 56 -11.22 8.76 12.66
C SER A 56 -11.85 8.69 11.27
N ALA A 57 -11.28 9.41 10.29
CA ALA A 57 -11.77 9.38 8.92
C ALA A 57 -11.51 8.03 8.22
N LEU A 58 -10.34 7.42 8.45
CA LEU A 58 -9.94 6.14 7.86
C LEU A 58 -10.75 4.97 8.43
N ARG A 59 -11.11 4.97 9.72
CA ARG A 59 -11.99 3.95 10.33
C ARG A 59 -13.29 3.79 9.54
N ALA A 60 -13.97 4.90 9.28
CA ALA A 60 -15.21 4.91 8.50
C ALA A 60 -15.02 4.45 7.04
N GLY A 61 -13.81 4.59 6.49
CA GLY A 61 -13.48 4.14 5.14
C GLY A 61 -13.29 2.63 5.02
N VAL A 62 -12.78 1.96 6.07
CA VAL A 62 -12.58 0.50 6.05
C VAL A 62 -13.91 -0.24 6.14
N GLU A 63 -14.86 0.32 6.89
CA GLU A 63 -16.22 -0.20 7.07
C GLU A 63 -17.16 0.11 5.88
N SER A 64 -16.68 0.83 4.86
CA SER A 64 -17.49 1.22 3.70
C SER A 64 -17.89 0.02 2.84
N GLU A 65 -19.14 -0.03 2.40
CA GLU A 65 -19.60 -1.05 1.44
C GLU A 65 -18.98 -0.86 0.03
N ASP A 66 -18.64 0.38 -0.32
CA ASP A 66 -17.97 0.69 -1.59
C ASP A 66 -16.52 0.17 -1.63
N ALA A 67 -16.26 -0.77 -2.53
CA ALA A 67 -14.95 -1.39 -2.72
C ALA A 67 -13.86 -0.38 -3.11
N ALA A 68 -14.19 0.66 -3.89
CA ALA A 68 -13.22 1.69 -4.27
C ALA A 68 -12.78 2.53 -3.06
N THR A 69 -13.73 2.90 -2.20
CA THR A 69 -13.46 3.58 -0.93
C THR A 69 -12.65 2.71 0.02
N ARG A 70 -12.94 1.40 0.10
CA ARG A 70 -12.13 0.47 0.92
C ARG A 70 -10.69 0.35 0.40
N ASP A 71 -10.49 0.10 -0.89
CA ASP A 71 -9.14 -0.01 -1.48
C ASP A 71 -8.33 1.27 -1.27
N LEU A 72 -8.97 2.42 -1.44
CA LEU A 72 -8.32 3.70 -1.17
C LEU A 72 -7.95 3.85 0.30
N THR A 73 -8.86 3.48 1.21
CA THR A 73 -8.61 3.58 2.65
C THR A 73 -7.43 2.70 3.06
N LEU A 74 -7.36 1.46 2.57
CA LEU A 74 -6.24 0.57 2.81
C LEU A 74 -4.93 1.15 2.29
N GLN A 75 -4.94 1.76 1.10
CA GLN A 75 -3.76 2.44 0.55
C GLN A 75 -3.28 3.57 1.48
N LEU A 76 -4.19 4.40 2.00
CA LEU A 76 -3.84 5.51 2.89
C LEU A 76 -3.38 5.03 4.27
N LEU A 77 -3.98 3.98 4.82
CA LEU A 77 -3.50 3.34 6.05
C LEU A 77 -2.07 2.82 5.88
N GLY A 78 -1.77 2.22 4.73
CA GLY A 78 -0.42 1.74 4.42
C GLY A 78 0.60 2.87 4.34
N SER A 79 0.23 4.07 3.89
CA SER A 79 1.14 5.22 3.87
C SER A 79 1.34 5.88 5.23
N LEU A 80 0.38 5.74 6.16
CA LEU A 80 0.56 6.12 7.56
C LEU A 80 1.53 5.17 8.29
N GLY A 81 1.60 3.91 7.84
CA GLY A 81 2.46 2.90 8.45
C GLY A 81 2.13 2.66 9.93
N PRO A 82 3.12 2.58 10.83
CA PRO A 82 2.90 2.35 12.26
C PRO A 82 2.04 3.40 12.96
N ALA A 83 1.90 4.62 12.40
CA ALA A 83 0.99 5.64 12.94
C ALA A 83 -0.48 5.20 12.88
N ALA A 84 -0.81 4.19 12.07
CA ALA A 84 -2.14 3.60 11.97
C ALA A 84 -2.33 2.33 12.82
N ALA A 85 -1.36 1.96 13.67
CA ALA A 85 -1.47 0.80 14.57
C ALA A 85 -2.78 0.73 15.39
N PRO A 86 -3.41 1.84 15.84
CA PRO A 86 -4.71 1.78 16.53
C PRO A 86 -5.87 1.22 15.70
N LEU A 87 -5.70 1.06 14.39
CA LEU A 87 -6.67 0.42 13.48
C LEU A 87 -6.24 -1.00 13.06
N GLY A 88 -5.19 -1.56 13.66
CA GLY A 88 -4.61 -2.85 13.30
C GLY A 88 -5.64 -4.00 13.32
N ASP A 89 -6.49 -4.08 14.34
CA ASP A 89 -7.53 -5.12 14.43
C ASP A 89 -8.56 -5.03 13.29
N ILE A 90 -8.89 -3.81 12.86
CA ILE A 90 -9.82 -3.59 11.75
C ILE A 90 -9.17 -4.01 10.42
N VAL A 91 -7.89 -3.67 10.24
CA VAL A 91 -7.13 -4.07 9.05
C VAL A 91 -6.96 -5.59 9.00
N ARG A 92 -6.77 -6.25 10.14
CA ARG A 92 -6.69 -7.70 10.28
C ARG A 92 -7.99 -8.42 9.89
N ALA A 93 -9.12 -7.84 10.30
CA ALA A 93 -10.45 -8.34 9.96
C ALA A 93 -10.87 -7.97 8.52
N ALA A 94 -10.20 -7.02 7.88
CA ALA A 94 -10.53 -6.61 6.52
C ALA A 94 -10.22 -7.73 5.52
N ASP A 95 -11.26 -8.24 4.89
CA ASP A 95 -11.14 -9.09 3.70
C ASP A 95 -10.88 -8.19 2.49
N GLY A 96 -9.70 -8.30 1.87
CA GLY A 96 -9.25 -7.24 0.97
C GLY A 96 -8.08 -7.56 0.04
N GLY A 97 -7.84 -8.83 -0.25
CA GLY A 97 -6.85 -9.23 -1.24
C GLY A 97 -5.42 -8.77 -0.92
N ALA A 98 -4.57 -8.67 -1.94
CA ALA A 98 -3.17 -8.26 -1.80
C ALA A 98 -2.99 -6.90 -1.10
N ARG A 99 -3.89 -5.93 -1.35
CA ARG A 99 -3.80 -4.59 -0.75
C ARG A 99 -3.94 -4.66 0.76
N ALA A 100 -4.93 -5.40 1.28
CA ALA A 100 -5.10 -5.55 2.71
C ALA A 100 -3.90 -6.23 3.37
N ALA A 101 -3.30 -7.23 2.73
CA ALA A 101 -2.08 -7.88 3.22
C ALA A 101 -0.88 -6.91 3.30
N ILE A 102 -0.69 -6.07 2.28
CA ILE A 102 0.37 -5.03 2.29
C ILE A 102 0.10 -4.01 3.41
N THR A 103 -1.14 -3.53 3.52
CA THR A 103 -1.53 -2.57 4.56
C THR A 103 -1.37 -3.15 5.95
N LEU A 104 -1.75 -4.41 6.16
CA LEU A 104 -1.58 -5.13 7.43
C LEU A 104 -0.12 -5.08 7.86
N TRP A 105 0.80 -5.46 6.97
CA TRP A 105 2.22 -5.41 7.29
C TRP A 105 2.72 -3.98 7.58
N LYS A 106 2.38 -2.99 6.74
CA LYS A 106 2.85 -1.60 6.94
C LYS A 106 2.36 -1.00 8.26
N VAL A 107 1.16 -1.40 8.72
CA VAL A 107 0.54 -0.88 9.94
C VAL A 107 1.04 -1.60 11.20
N THR A 108 1.19 -2.93 11.14
CA THR A 108 1.50 -3.75 12.32
C THR A 108 2.98 -4.08 12.45
N VAL A 109 3.71 -4.06 11.32
CA VAL A 109 5.08 -4.58 11.19
C VAL A 109 5.19 -6.06 11.60
N ASP A 110 4.06 -6.78 11.64
CA ASP A 110 3.98 -8.19 11.95
C ASP A 110 4.18 -9.02 10.67
N THR A 111 5.40 -9.52 10.50
CA THR A 111 5.74 -10.36 9.34
C THR A 111 5.10 -11.74 9.43
N ASP A 112 4.97 -12.32 10.63
CA ASP A 112 4.42 -13.67 10.81
C ASP A 112 2.97 -13.74 10.36
N GLU A 113 2.20 -12.68 10.62
CA GLU A 113 0.81 -12.60 10.19
C GLU A 113 0.65 -12.19 8.71
N ALA A 114 1.42 -11.22 8.24
CA ALA A 114 1.21 -10.64 6.92
C ALA A 114 1.84 -11.45 5.79
N LEU A 115 3.01 -12.07 6.03
CA LEU A 115 3.77 -12.77 4.98
C LEU A 115 2.98 -13.93 4.35
N PRO A 116 2.29 -14.83 5.09
CA PRO A 116 1.51 -15.89 4.48
C PRO A 116 0.42 -15.37 3.51
N ARG A 117 -0.22 -14.24 3.86
CA ARG A 117 -1.24 -13.60 3.02
C ARG A 117 -0.63 -13.00 1.76
N LEU A 118 0.53 -12.35 1.87
CA LEU A 118 1.28 -11.81 0.72
C LEU A 118 1.69 -12.92 -0.25
N LEU A 119 2.20 -14.05 0.25
CA LEU A 119 2.59 -15.19 -0.59
C LEU A 119 1.39 -15.85 -1.27
N HIS A 120 0.25 -15.94 -0.57
CA HIS A 120 -1.00 -16.39 -1.19
C HIS A 120 -1.38 -15.49 -2.39
N HIS A 121 -1.40 -14.17 -2.18
CA HIS A 121 -1.75 -13.21 -3.23
C HIS A 121 -0.72 -13.08 -4.36
N TRP A 122 0.56 -13.38 -4.09
CA TRP A 122 1.57 -13.48 -5.15
C TRP A 122 1.17 -14.52 -6.22
N SER A 123 0.62 -15.65 -5.76
CA SER A 123 0.20 -16.75 -6.62
C SER A 123 -1.19 -16.52 -7.23
N THR A 124 -2.15 -16.00 -6.47
CA THR A 124 -3.54 -15.85 -6.95
C THR A 124 -3.77 -14.59 -7.78
N ASP A 125 -3.02 -13.52 -7.51
CA ASP A 125 -3.26 -12.20 -8.10
C ASP A 125 -2.00 -11.62 -8.75
N PRO A 126 -1.61 -12.09 -9.96
CA PRO A 126 -0.38 -11.65 -10.62
C PRO A 126 -0.25 -10.12 -10.73
N LYS A 127 -1.36 -9.40 -10.94
CA LYS A 127 -1.40 -7.93 -11.08
C LYS A 127 -0.83 -7.18 -9.85
N PHE A 128 -0.78 -7.82 -8.69
CA PHE A 128 -0.27 -7.23 -7.46
C PHE A 128 1.18 -7.63 -7.13
N ARG A 129 1.81 -8.52 -7.91
CA ARG A 129 3.21 -8.93 -7.68
C ARG A 129 4.19 -7.76 -7.54
N PRO A 130 4.14 -6.69 -8.37
CA PRO A 130 5.04 -5.54 -8.17
C PRO A 130 4.88 -4.89 -6.79
N ALA A 131 3.63 -4.69 -6.34
CA ALA A 131 3.36 -4.09 -5.04
C ALA A 131 3.76 -5.01 -3.87
N ILE A 132 3.56 -6.33 -4.03
CA ILE A 132 3.99 -7.32 -3.06
C ILE A 132 5.52 -7.39 -3.01
N ALA A 133 6.22 -7.36 -4.14
CA ALA A 133 7.68 -7.37 -4.20
C ALA A 133 8.28 -6.13 -3.51
N ALA A 134 7.71 -4.95 -3.73
CA ALA A 134 8.10 -3.74 -3.01
C ALA A 134 7.94 -3.93 -1.48
N CYS A 135 6.80 -4.46 -1.03
CA CYS A 135 6.52 -4.76 0.37
C CYS A 135 7.53 -5.77 0.97
N LEU A 136 7.77 -6.89 0.28
CA LEU A 136 8.75 -7.91 0.67
C LEU A 136 10.18 -7.34 0.73
N THR A 137 10.48 -6.34 -0.08
CA THR A 137 11.79 -5.72 0.00
C THR A 137 11.93 -4.78 1.19
N GLU A 138 10.85 -4.07 1.55
CA GLU A 138 10.80 -3.27 2.79
C GLU A 138 10.90 -4.18 4.04
N MET A 139 10.39 -5.41 4.00
CA MET A 139 10.52 -6.43 5.05
C MET A 139 11.97 -6.90 5.30
N GLY A 140 12.85 -6.79 4.31
CA GLY A 140 14.24 -7.22 4.41
C GLY A 140 14.39 -8.74 4.60
N THR A 141 15.24 -9.15 5.55
CA THR A 141 15.58 -10.58 5.75
C THR A 141 14.42 -11.42 6.26
N THR A 142 13.41 -10.79 6.87
CA THR A 142 12.20 -11.47 7.35
C THR A 142 11.34 -12.03 6.20
N ALA A 143 11.55 -11.55 4.96
CA ALA A 143 10.92 -12.08 3.75
C ALA A 143 11.56 -13.38 3.22
N SER A 144 12.48 -14.01 3.95
CA SER A 144 13.16 -15.25 3.53
C SER A 144 12.23 -16.36 2.99
N PRO A 145 11.04 -16.62 3.58
CA PRO A 145 10.09 -17.59 3.04
C PRO A 145 9.59 -17.31 1.61
N ALA A 146 9.72 -16.07 1.12
CA ALA A 146 9.36 -15.69 -0.24
C ALA A 146 10.38 -16.13 -1.30
N LEU A 147 11.59 -16.54 -0.91
CA LEU A 147 12.71 -16.79 -1.82
C LEU A 147 12.39 -17.74 -2.98
N PRO A 148 11.69 -18.88 -2.79
CA PRO A 148 11.35 -19.77 -3.90
C PRO A 148 10.47 -19.10 -4.96
N LEU A 149 9.51 -18.27 -4.54
CA LEU A 149 8.63 -17.54 -5.46
C LEU A 149 9.39 -16.45 -6.22
N VAL A 150 10.29 -15.74 -5.53
CA VAL A 150 11.15 -14.71 -6.13
C VAL A 150 12.07 -15.32 -7.20
N GLN A 151 12.67 -16.49 -6.91
CA GLN A 151 13.51 -17.20 -7.88
C GLN A 151 12.71 -17.69 -9.09
N ALA A 152 11.50 -18.22 -8.87
CA ALA A 152 10.61 -18.63 -9.94
C ALA A 152 10.21 -17.45 -10.84
N GLU A 153 9.93 -16.28 -10.25
CA GLU A 153 9.61 -15.06 -10.99
C GLU A 153 10.79 -14.61 -11.85
N LEU A 154 12.00 -14.58 -11.30
CA LEU A 154 13.22 -14.20 -12.03
C LEU A 154 13.59 -15.18 -13.14
N ALA A 155 13.23 -16.45 -13.00
CA ALA A 155 13.46 -17.49 -14.00
C ALA A 155 12.39 -17.50 -15.11
N SER A 156 11.26 -16.78 -14.93
CA SER A 156 10.16 -16.78 -15.89
C SER A 156 10.52 -16.00 -17.16
N PRO A 157 10.38 -16.59 -18.36
CA PRO A 157 10.70 -15.92 -19.62
C PRO A 157 9.61 -14.96 -20.14
N ARG A 158 8.42 -14.90 -19.51
CA ARG A 158 7.27 -14.09 -19.99
C ARG A 158 7.32 -12.67 -19.39
N ARG A 159 7.44 -11.63 -20.24
CA ARG A 159 7.63 -10.22 -19.82
C ARG A 159 6.52 -9.25 -20.25
N HIS A 160 5.32 -9.79 -20.46
CA HIS A 160 4.11 -9.00 -20.60
C HIS A 160 3.06 -9.64 -19.72
N HIS A 161 2.44 -8.85 -18.86
CA HIS A 161 1.22 -9.18 -18.12
C HIS A 161 0.07 -9.28 -19.13
N ASN A 162 0.17 -10.22 -20.06
CA ASN A 162 -0.84 -10.52 -21.05
C ASN A 162 -1.65 -11.71 -20.53
N ASP A 163 -2.40 -11.47 -19.46
CA ASP A 163 -3.53 -12.29 -19.04
C ASP A 163 -4.72 -12.18 -20.03
N GLY A 164 -4.47 -11.67 -21.25
CA GLY A 164 -5.46 -11.50 -22.31
C GLY A 164 -6.44 -10.35 -22.07
N LEU A 165 -6.28 -9.61 -20.97
CA LEU A 165 -7.20 -8.56 -20.51
C LEU A 165 -6.57 -7.15 -20.51
N ALA A 166 -5.26 -7.03 -20.78
CA ALA A 166 -4.52 -5.79 -20.64
C ALA A 166 -4.93 -4.75 -21.71
N THR A 167 -5.58 -3.68 -21.27
CA THR A 167 -6.03 -2.57 -22.13
C THR A 167 -4.92 -1.55 -22.42
N ARG A 168 -3.73 -1.67 -21.79
CA ARG A 168 -2.63 -0.68 -21.84
C ARG A 168 -1.21 -1.27 -21.70
N PRO A 169 -0.59 -1.73 -22.81
CA PRO A 169 0.72 -2.41 -22.78
C PRO A 169 1.92 -1.57 -22.31
N ARG A 170 1.83 -0.23 -22.23
CA ARG A 170 2.95 0.62 -21.77
C ARG A 170 3.12 0.67 -20.25
N GLN A 171 2.03 0.56 -19.49
CA GLN A 171 2.09 0.55 -18.01
C GLN A 171 2.61 -0.79 -17.47
N ASP A 172 2.57 -1.82 -18.31
CA ASP A 172 3.01 -3.18 -18.04
C ASP A 172 4.55 -3.26 -17.92
N ILE A 173 5.29 -2.61 -18.83
CA ILE A 173 6.76 -2.68 -18.87
C ILE A 173 7.40 -2.05 -17.62
N THR A 174 6.97 -0.85 -17.21
CA THR A 174 7.57 -0.19 -16.03
C THR A 174 7.31 -0.97 -14.75
N ALA A 175 6.10 -1.51 -14.59
CA ALA A 175 5.75 -2.33 -13.43
C ALA A 175 6.52 -3.66 -13.41
N ASP A 176 6.75 -4.28 -14.57
CA ASP A 176 7.58 -5.47 -14.73
C ASP A 176 9.06 -5.18 -14.38
N GLU A 177 9.61 -4.08 -14.87
CA GLU A 177 10.98 -3.69 -14.54
C GLU A 177 11.17 -3.37 -13.04
N GLU A 178 10.18 -2.73 -12.42
CA GLU A 178 10.13 -2.51 -10.97
C GLU A 178 10.07 -3.83 -10.20
N LEU A 179 9.18 -4.74 -10.59
CA LEU A 179 9.08 -6.08 -10.02
C LEU A 179 10.42 -6.82 -10.09
N LEU A 180 11.06 -6.88 -11.26
CA LEU A 180 12.33 -7.58 -11.44
C LEU A 180 13.46 -6.92 -10.63
N ARG A 181 13.47 -5.59 -10.53
CA ARG A 181 14.44 -4.86 -9.70
C ARG A 181 14.28 -5.24 -8.23
N ASP A 182 13.05 -5.28 -7.73
CA ASP A 182 12.75 -5.64 -6.35
C ASP A 182 13.05 -7.12 -6.07
N CYS A 183 12.69 -8.04 -6.96
CA CYS A 183 13.04 -9.45 -6.86
C CYS A 183 14.56 -9.68 -6.74
N ARG A 184 15.37 -8.99 -7.56
CA ARG A 184 16.84 -9.06 -7.46
C ARG A 184 17.36 -8.50 -6.14
N ARG A 185 16.75 -7.41 -5.65
CA ARG A 185 17.10 -6.78 -4.38
C ARG A 185 16.82 -7.72 -3.21
N ILE A 186 15.64 -8.36 -3.19
CA ILE A 186 15.29 -9.38 -2.19
C ILE A 186 16.30 -10.52 -2.22
N GLN A 187 16.61 -11.06 -3.39
CA GLN A 187 17.58 -12.16 -3.52
C GLN A 187 18.96 -11.76 -2.98
N ALA A 188 19.44 -10.55 -3.30
CA ALA A 188 20.72 -10.05 -2.80
C ALA A 188 20.72 -9.85 -1.28
N THR A 189 19.66 -9.25 -0.72
CA THR A 189 19.52 -9.04 0.73
C THR A 189 19.54 -10.37 1.50
N LEU A 190 18.84 -11.39 0.99
CA LEU A 190 18.79 -12.70 1.62
C LEU A 190 20.11 -13.48 1.46
N ALA A 191 20.80 -13.34 0.33
CA ALA A 191 22.11 -13.95 0.11
C ALA A 191 23.19 -13.36 1.04
N SER A 192 23.21 -12.05 1.25
CA SER A 192 24.16 -11.40 2.17
C SER A 192 23.93 -11.77 3.64
N SER A 193 22.70 -12.12 4.03
CA SER A 193 22.39 -12.58 5.39
C SER A 193 22.87 -14.02 5.65
N ALA A 194 23.21 -14.79 4.61
CA ALA A 194 23.67 -16.16 4.71
C ALA A 194 25.21 -16.30 4.63
N ALA A 195 25.93 -15.18 4.41
CA ALA A 195 27.38 -15.16 4.43
C ALA A 195 27.88 -15.00 5.89
N PRO A 196 28.73 -15.92 6.39
CA PRO A 196 29.27 -15.89 7.76
C PRO A 196 30.28 -14.76 7.99
#